data_AF-A0A2L0GGF8-F1
#
_entry.id   AF-A0A2L0GGF8-F1
#
_cell.length_a   1.000
_cell.length_b   1.000
_cell.length_c   1.000
_cell.angle_alpha   90.00
_cell.angle_beta   90.00
_cell.angle_gamma   90.00
#
_symmetry.space_group_name_H-M   'P 1'
#
loop_
_entity.id
_entity.type
_entity.pdbx_description
1 polymer ?
#
loop_
_entity_poly.entity_id
_entity_poly.type
_entity_poly.pdbx_seq_one_letter_code
_entity_poly.pdbx_strand_id
1 'polypeptide(L)'
;MTPAGGSAVHAALAGDPVLAEHYAEFRAKSEAALDPALVALIRQAVAAVHGMGAAPDESTLDQGTRLCLAYARRMPFEHTAITDAEAAAVVAHLGEPGYVAFSVVTALADAECRAALVDLPGLATL
;
A
#
# COMPACT_ATOMS: atom_id res chain seq x y z
N MET A 1 -14.31 5.23 -14.84
CA MET A 1 -14.24 3.76 -14.65
C MET A 1 -12.83 3.35 -15.03
N THR A 2 -11.93 3.28 -14.04
CA THR A 2 -10.53 2.90 -14.27
C THR A 2 -10.50 1.42 -14.62
N PRO A 3 -9.87 1.00 -15.73
CA PRO A 3 -9.82 -0.42 -16.10
C PRO A 3 -9.16 -1.22 -14.97
N ALA A 4 -9.66 -2.43 -14.75
CA ALA A 4 -9.09 -3.36 -13.78
C ALA A 4 -7.59 -3.58 -14.08
N GLY A 5 -6.71 -3.18 -13.15
CA GLY A 5 -5.34 -3.69 -13.07
C GLY A 5 -4.21 -2.67 -12.82
N GLY A 6 -4.27 -1.47 -13.40
CA GLY A 6 -3.11 -0.53 -13.38
C GLY A 6 -3.23 0.61 -12.36
N SER A 7 -2.18 0.84 -11.56
CA SER A 7 -2.05 2.02 -10.71
C SER A 7 -1.59 3.26 -11.50
N ALA A 8 -1.67 4.46 -10.93
CA ALA A 8 -1.16 5.69 -11.57
C ALA A 8 0.35 5.61 -11.86
N VAL A 9 1.10 4.87 -11.04
CA VAL A 9 2.52 4.56 -11.29
C VAL A 9 2.66 3.70 -12.54
N HIS A 10 1.88 2.61 -12.66
CA HIS A 10 1.91 1.76 -13.85
C HIS A 10 1.55 2.54 -15.12
N ALA A 11 0.59 3.46 -15.05
CA ALA A 11 0.23 4.32 -16.19
C ALA A 11 1.38 5.26 -16.60
N ALA A 12 2.15 5.79 -15.65
CA ALA A 12 3.31 6.63 -15.93
C ALA A 12 4.44 5.86 -16.64
N LEU A 13 4.46 4.52 -16.49
CA LEU A 13 5.44 3.64 -17.14
C LEU A 13 5.01 3.19 -18.55
N ALA A 14 3.90 3.69 -19.10
CA ALA A 14 3.39 3.23 -20.41
C ALA A 14 4.38 3.42 -21.58
N GLY A 15 5.33 4.35 -21.46
CA GLY A 15 6.41 4.55 -22.44
C GLY A 15 7.56 3.54 -22.35
N ASP A 16 7.62 2.72 -21.30
CA ASP A 16 8.61 1.66 -21.08
C ASP A 16 7.90 0.37 -20.62
N PRO A 17 7.50 -0.51 -21.57
CA PRO A 17 6.69 -1.68 -21.25
C PRO A 17 7.43 -2.69 -20.36
N VAL A 18 8.76 -2.78 -20.46
CA VAL A 18 9.56 -3.70 -19.62
C VAL A 18 9.51 -3.24 -18.17
N LEU A 19 9.68 -1.94 -17.93
CA LEU A 19 9.59 -1.38 -16.59
C LEU A 19 8.18 -1.49 -16.01
N ALA A 20 7.15 -1.28 -16.84
CA ALA A 20 5.75 -1.49 -16.45
C ALA A 20 5.47 -2.93 -16.01
N GLU A 21 5.96 -3.93 -16.78
CA GLU A 21 5.85 -5.35 -16.44
C GLU A 21 6.54 -5.69 -15.11
N HIS A 22 7.78 -5.24 -14.91
CA HIS A 22 8.50 -5.48 -13.65
C HIS A 22 7.79 -4.86 -12.44
N TYR A 23 7.23 -3.65 -12.60
CA TYR A 23 6.45 -3.02 -11.54
C TYR A 23 5.19 -3.81 -11.21
N ALA A 24 4.44 -4.24 -12.23
CA ALA A 24 3.24 -5.06 -12.05
C ALA A 24 3.56 -6.40 -11.36
N GLU A 25 4.64 -7.06 -11.78
CA GLU A 25 5.08 -8.33 -11.19
C GLU A 25 5.53 -8.17 -9.73
N PHE A 26 6.33 -7.14 -9.44
CA PHE A 26 6.77 -6.85 -8.08
C PHE A 26 5.59 -6.61 -7.15
N ARG A 27 4.65 -5.75 -7.57
CA ARG A 27 3.42 -5.47 -6.83
C ARG A 27 2.62 -6.76 -6.59
N ALA A 28 2.40 -7.57 -7.62
CA ALA A 28 1.63 -8.81 -7.51
C ALA A 28 2.28 -9.81 -6.53
N LYS A 29 3.61 -9.97 -6.57
CA LYS A 29 4.34 -10.85 -5.65
C LYS A 29 4.27 -10.36 -4.20
N SER A 30 4.34 -9.05 -3.97
CA SER A 30 4.20 -8.48 -2.63
C SER A 30 2.78 -8.64 -2.07
N GLU A 31 1.75 -8.43 -2.90
CA GLU A 31 0.35 -8.61 -2.48
C GLU A 31 0.02 -10.10 -2.24
N ALA A 32 0.54 -11.02 -3.05
CA ALA A 32 0.29 -12.46 -2.92
C ALA A 32 0.91 -13.10 -1.67
N ALA A 33 1.84 -12.41 -0.99
CA ALA A 33 2.42 -12.86 0.27
C ALA A 33 1.55 -12.56 1.50
N LEU A 34 0.41 -11.90 1.31
CA LEU A 34 -0.54 -11.52 2.36
C LEU A 34 -1.94 -12.06 2.08
N ASP A 35 -2.79 -12.07 3.10
CA ASP A 35 -4.22 -12.28 2.91
C ASP A 35 -4.81 -11.16 2.01
N PRO A 36 -5.56 -11.49 0.94
CA PRO A 36 -6.11 -10.48 0.03
C PRO A 36 -7.05 -9.47 0.69
N ALA A 37 -7.79 -9.87 1.72
CA ALA A 37 -8.65 -8.94 2.47
C ALA A 37 -7.81 -7.95 3.29
N LEU A 38 -6.69 -8.41 3.87
CA LEU A 38 -5.74 -7.53 4.54
C LEU A 38 -5.14 -6.52 3.54
N VAL A 39 -4.72 -6.95 2.35
CA VAL A 39 -4.21 -6.06 1.29
C VAL A 39 -5.23 -4.97 0.95
N ALA A 40 -6.50 -5.34 0.79
CA ALA A 40 -7.58 -4.39 0.50
C ALA A 40 -7.74 -3.35 1.63
N LEU A 41 -7.73 -3.79 2.89
CA LEU A 41 -7.83 -2.91 4.06
C LEU A 41 -6.63 -1.95 4.18
N ILE A 42 -5.41 -2.43 3.94
CA ILE A 42 -4.19 -1.60 3.94
C ILE A 42 -4.31 -0.49 2.90
N ARG A 43 -4.65 -0.86 1.65
CA ARG A 43 -4.83 0.09 0.56
C ARG A 43 -5.90 1.13 0.89
N GLN A 44 -7.03 0.69 1.46
CA GLN A 44 -8.09 1.59 1.91
C GLN A 44 -7.62 2.53 3.03
N ALA A 45 -6.91 2.03 4.03
CA ALA A 45 -6.41 2.82 5.15
C ALA A 45 -5.41 3.90 4.68
N VAL A 46 -4.49 3.55 3.78
CA VAL A 46 -3.53 4.49 3.20
C VAL A 46 -4.22 5.52 2.31
N ALA A 47 -5.17 5.11 1.46
CA ALA A 47 -5.95 6.04 0.64
C ALA A 47 -6.73 7.05 1.49
N ALA A 48 -7.28 6.63 2.63
CA ALA A 48 -7.96 7.52 3.57
C ALA A 48 -7.02 8.58 4.18
N VAL A 49 -5.76 8.23 4.47
CA VAL A 49 -4.73 9.18 4.94
C VAL A 49 -4.42 10.25 3.90
N HIS A 50 -4.54 9.91 2.61
CA HIS A 50 -4.41 10.86 1.49
C HIS A 50 -5.72 11.59 1.15
N GLY A 51 -6.80 11.38 1.89
CA GLY A 51 -8.10 11.98 1.60
C GLY A 51 -8.80 11.43 0.35
N MET A 52 -8.39 10.25 -0.12
CA MET A 52 -8.87 9.61 -1.35
C MET A 52 -10.00 8.59 -1.12
N GLY A 53 -10.64 8.61 0.04
CA GLY A 53 -11.72 7.70 0.38
C GLY A 53 -12.01 7.63 1.87
N ALA A 54 -12.93 6.74 2.24
CA ALA A 54 -13.27 6.47 3.63
C ALA A 54 -12.29 5.47 4.26
N ALA A 55 -11.98 5.66 5.54
CA ALA A 55 -11.25 4.69 6.33
C ALA A 55 -12.01 3.34 6.42
N PRO A 56 -11.30 2.20 6.59
CA PRO A 56 -11.95 0.92 6.81
C PRO A 56 -12.75 0.90 8.11
N ASP A 57 -13.87 0.18 8.13
CA ASP A 57 -14.58 -0.16 9.37
C ASP A 57 -13.79 -1.26 10.10
N GLU A 58 -13.38 -0.96 11.33
CA GLU A 58 -12.56 -1.85 12.16
C GLU A 58 -13.36 -2.56 13.25
N SER A 59 -14.67 -2.34 13.34
CA SER A 59 -15.51 -2.78 14.45
C SER A 59 -15.52 -4.30 14.66
N THR A 60 -15.31 -5.07 13.59
CA THR A 60 -15.29 -6.54 13.61
C THR A 60 -13.91 -7.15 13.42
N LEU A 61 -12.85 -6.34 13.32
CA LEU A 61 -11.50 -6.83 13.02
C LEU A 61 -10.80 -7.35 14.29
N ASP A 62 -9.96 -8.38 14.12
CA ASP A 62 -9.10 -8.85 15.20
C ASP A 62 -8.03 -7.81 15.55
N GLN A 63 -7.39 -7.98 16.70
CA GLN A 63 -6.40 -7.02 17.20
C GLN A 63 -5.17 -6.93 16.29
N GLY A 64 -4.72 -8.05 15.70
CA GLY A 64 -3.55 -8.08 14.83
C GLY A 64 -3.79 -7.29 13.54
N THR A 65 -4.94 -7.49 12.92
CA THR A 65 -5.36 -6.69 11.76
C THR A 65 -5.43 -5.19 12.11
N ARG A 66 -6.03 -4.82 13.25
CA ARG A 66 -6.10 -3.42 13.70
C ARG A 66 -4.72 -2.79 13.92
N LEU A 67 -3.76 -3.55 14.46
CA LEU A 67 -2.37 -3.10 14.61
C LEU A 67 -1.70 -2.87 13.25
N CYS A 68 -1.94 -3.75 12.27
CA CYS A 68 -1.48 -3.55 10.89
C CYS A 68 -2.05 -2.26 10.30
N LEU A 69 -3.35 -1.97 10.49
CA LEU A 69 -3.97 -0.75 9.98
C LEU A 69 -3.49 0.52 10.69
N ALA A 70 -3.28 0.46 12.00
CA ALA A 70 -2.66 1.55 12.76
C ALA A 70 -1.26 1.87 12.24
N TYR A 71 -0.42 0.84 12.02
CA TYR A 71 0.89 0.99 11.42
C TYR A 71 0.79 1.58 10.00
N ALA A 72 -0.08 1.02 9.15
CA ALA A 72 -0.20 1.41 7.75
C ALA A 72 -0.57 2.89 7.57
N ARG A 73 -1.40 3.44 8.47
CA ARG A 73 -1.78 4.87 8.44
C ARG A 73 -0.63 5.82 8.72
N ARG A 74 0.36 5.38 9.49
CA ARG A 74 1.51 6.20 9.89
C ARG A 74 2.61 6.19 8.84
N MET A 75 2.69 5.15 8.00
CA MET A 75 3.73 5.04 6.97
C MET A 75 3.86 6.26 6.04
N PRO A 76 2.78 6.87 5.49
CA PRO A 76 2.91 8.01 4.57
C PRO A 76 3.63 9.24 5.14
N PHE A 77 3.40 9.61 6.41
CA PHE A 77 3.82 10.90 6.96
C PHE A 77 4.55 10.82 8.31
N GLU A 78 4.54 9.66 8.95
CA GLU A 78 5.08 9.43 10.30
C GLU A 78 5.97 8.18 10.38
N HIS A 79 6.45 7.64 9.25
CA HIS A 79 7.24 6.39 9.23
C HIS A 79 8.46 6.41 10.15
N THR A 80 9.06 7.57 10.40
CA THR A 80 10.20 7.73 11.32
C THR A 80 9.81 7.68 12.80
N ALA A 81 8.52 7.83 13.11
CA ALA A 81 7.98 7.80 14.46
C ALA A 81 7.35 6.44 14.83
N ILE A 82 7.39 5.48 13.90
CA ILE A 82 7.00 4.09 14.17
C ILE A 82 8.08 3.45 15.04
N THR A 83 7.67 2.86 16.14
CA THR A 83 8.57 2.27 17.14
C THR A 83 8.86 0.79 16.86
N ASP A 84 9.97 0.30 17.39
CA ASP A 84 10.31 -1.13 17.36
C ASP A 84 9.23 -2.00 17.99
N ALA A 85 8.54 -1.50 19.03
CA ALA A 85 7.44 -2.22 19.67
C ALA A 85 6.22 -2.36 18.75
N GLU A 86 5.89 -1.33 17.99
CA GLU A 86 4.82 -1.39 16.99
C GLU A 86 5.18 -2.34 15.84
N ALA A 87 6.42 -2.28 15.35
CA ALA A 87 6.92 -3.21 14.33
C ALA A 87 6.89 -4.67 14.86
N ALA A 88 7.37 -4.91 16.07
CA ALA A 88 7.36 -6.24 16.69
C ALA A 88 5.93 -6.79 16.88
N ALA A 89 4.95 -5.93 17.15
CA ALA A 89 3.55 -6.35 17.26
C ALA A 89 2.97 -6.81 15.91
N VAL A 90 3.35 -6.16 14.80
CA VAL A 90 2.97 -6.59 13.46
C VAL A 90 3.69 -7.88 13.08
N VAL A 91 5.00 -8.00 13.40
CA VAL A 91 5.78 -9.24 13.19
C VAL A 91 5.17 -10.40 13.98
N ALA A 92 4.71 -10.20 15.22
CA ALA A 92 4.07 -11.24 16.00
C ALA A 92 2.76 -11.74 15.38
N HIS A 93 2.07 -10.92 14.59
CA HIS A 93 0.83 -11.27 13.90
C HIS A 93 1.07 -11.92 12.53
N LEU A 94 1.96 -11.36 11.72
CA LEU A 94 2.17 -11.77 10.32
C LEU A 94 3.38 -12.69 10.11
N GLY A 95 4.24 -12.82 11.11
CA GLY A 95 5.60 -13.32 10.95
C GLY A 95 6.50 -12.35 10.19
N GLU A 96 7.81 -12.59 10.21
CA GLU A 96 8.79 -11.74 9.53
C GLU A 96 8.53 -11.60 8.02
N PRO A 97 8.26 -12.70 7.26
CA PRO A 97 7.99 -12.56 5.82
C PRO A 97 6.73 -11.74 5.52
N GLY A 98 5.68 -11.92 6.34
CA GLY A 98 4.44 -11.16 6.21
C GLY A 98 4.64 -9.68 6.57
N TYR A 99 5.43 -9.38 7.60
CA TYR A 99 5.77 -7.99 7.94
C TYR A 99 6.53 -7.27 6.82
N VAL A 100 7.47 -7.95 6.16
CA VAL A 100 8.19 -7.40 4.99
C VAL A 100 7.21 -7.14 3.84
N ALA A 101 6.36 -8.11 3.50
CA ALA A 101 5.35 -7.95 2.46
C ALA A 101 4.38 -6.80 2.78
N PHE A 102 3.91 -6.72 4.02
CA PHE A 102 3.06 -5.65 4.54
C PHE A 102 3.72 -4.27 4.39
N SER A 103 4.99 -4.15 4.74
CA SER A 103 5.76 -2.91 4.62
C SER A 103 5.85 -2.44 3.17
N VAL A 104 6.12 -3.38 2.23
CA VAL A 104 6.16 -3.10 0.80
C VAL A 104 4.79 -2.69 0.27
N VAL A 105 3.72 -3.43 0.58
CA VAL A 105 2.36 -3.10 0.13
C VAL A 105 1.93 -1.73 0.63
N THR A 106 2.25 -1.39 1.87
CA THR A 106 1.94 -0.07 2.43
C THR A 106 2.70 1.05 1.72
N ALA A 107 3.99 0.86 1.43
CA ALA A 107 4.79 1.84 0.69
C ALA A 107 4.31 2.00 -0.76
N LEU A 108 3.92 0.91 -1.43
CA LEU A 108 3.32 0.97 -2.76
C LEU A 108 1.99 1.72 -2.75
N ALA A 109 1.13 1.45 -1.76
CA ALA A 109 -0.13 2.17 -1.62
C ALA A 109 0.09 3.68 -1.44
N ASP A 110 1.08 4.10 -0.64
CA ASP A 110 1.44 5.52 -0.46
C ASP A 110 1.92 6.14 -1.78
N ALA A 111 2.88 5.48 -2.45
CA ALA A 111 3.42 5.95 -3.71
C ALA A 111 2.34 6.07 -4.81
N GLU A 112 1.43 5.10 -4.88
CA GLU A 112 0.33 5.10 -5.85
C GLU A 112 -0.71 6.21 -5.56
N CYS A 113 -1.01 6.48 -4.29
CA CYS A 113 -1.87 7.60 -3.92
C CYS A 113 -1.26 8.93 -4.33
N ARG A 114 0.03 9.15 -4.01
CA ARG A 114 0.75 10.38 -4.40
C ARG A 114 0.82 10.53 -5.92
N ALA A 115 1.13 9.46 -6.64
CA ALA A 115 1.16 9.45 -8.10
C ALA A 115 -0.20 9.84 -8.70
N ALA A 116 -1.30 9.37 -8.11
CA ALA A 116 -2.64 9.74 -8.55
C ALA A 116 -2.98 11.21 -8.23
N LEU A 117 -2.60 11.72 -7.06
CA LEU A 117 -2.88 13.11 -6.65
C LEU A 117 -2.24 14.16 -7.55
N VAL A 118 -1.08 13.85 -8.15
CA VAL A 118 -0.34 14.79 -9.00
C VAL A 118 -0.46 14.50 -10.49
N ASP A 119 -1.30 13.53 -10.88
CA ASP A 119 -1.35 13.00 -12.25
C ASP A 119 0.06 12.69 -12.80
N LEU A 120 0.78 11.78 -12.12
CA LEU A 120 2.14 11.41 -12.50
C LEU A 120 2.30 11.06 -13.99
N PRO A 121 1.37 10.34 -14.66
CA PRO A 121 1.46 10.12 -16.11
C PRO A 121 1.49 11.43 -16.91
N GLY A 122 0.72 12.44 -16.51
CA GLY A 122 0.73 13.77 -17.12
C GLY A 122 2.08 14.49 -16.95
N LEU A 123 2.77 14.29 -15.82
CA LEU A 123 4.09 14.90 -15.56
C LEU A 123 5.19 14.43 -16.51
N ALA A 124 5.12 13.19 -17.01
CA ALA A 124 6.10 12.64 -17.94
C ALA A 124 6.02 13.25 -19.35
N THR A 125 5.03 14.12 -19.60
CA THR A 125 4.80 14.78 -20.89
C THR A 125 5.12 16.28 -20.89
N LEU A 126 5.59 16.82 -19.75
CA LEU A 126 6.07 18.20 -19.59
C LEU A 126 7.54 18.34 -20.03
#